data_AF-A0A8T0PYR4-F1
#
_entry.id   AF-A0A8T0PYR4-F1
#
_cell.length_a   1.000
_cell.length_b   1.000
_cell.length_c   1.000
_cell.angle_alpha   90.00
_cell.angle_beta   90.00
_cell.angle_gamma   90.00
#
_symmetry.space_group_name_H-M   'P 1'
#
loop_
_entity.id
_entity.type
_entity.pdbx_description
1 polymer ?
#
loop_
_entity_poly.entity_id
_entity_poly.type
_entity_poly.pdbx_seq_one_letter_code
_entity_poly.pdbx_strand_id
1 'polypeptide(L)'
;MTLKLGLTTTVVISSSAMAREVLTKEDRRLAAWPIRDATRALGWSDRSVGWLPSSNPLWRTFRRVMATHIFSQRSLQQDTHGLRERTVRDLVRYLRGRSGQEVAVGRVLLSSTLNLTSNILFSADIVDMEGGSPERLLETLEAAIDPLMWKPNVSDIFPLLGPLDIQGRRRT
;
A
#
# COMPACT_ATOMS: atom_id res chain seq x y z
N MET A 1 12.82 3.13 23.20
CA MET A 1 13.31 4.51 22.92
C MET A 1 12.09 5.39 22.65
N THR A 2 12.10 6.65 23.07
CA THR A 2 10.99 7.58 22.82
C THR A 2 11.50 8.78 22.02
N LEU A 3 10.77 9.17 20.99
CA LEU A 3 11.02 10.32 20.13
C LEU A 3 9.85 11.30 20.23
N LYS A 4 10.12 12.59 20.06
CA LYS A 4 9.08 13.60 19.83
C LYS A 4 9.12 14.05 18.38
N LEU A 5 8.12 13.65 17.61
CA LEU A 5 7.91 14.11 16.24
C LEU A 5 7.01 15.34 16.29
N GLY A 6 7.64 16.51 16.46
CA GLY A 6 6.92 17.75 16.79
C GLY A 6 6.22 17.64 18.14
N LEU A 7 4.88 17.69 18.12
CA LEU A 7 4.05 17.53 19.32
C LEU A 7 3.61 16.08 19.57
N THR A 8 3.87 15.17 18.63
CA THR A 8 3.48 13.77 18.73
C THR A 8 4.59 12.96 19.41
N THR A 9 4.27 12.32 20.54
CA THR A 9 5.20 11.40 21.21
C THR A 9 5.14 10.04 20.53
N THR A 10 6.29 9.51 20.12
CA THR A 10 6.43 8.25 19.38
C THR A 10 7.35 7.30 20.13
N VAL A 11 6.88 6.10 20.41
CA VAL A 11 7.69 5.05 21.02
C VAL A 11 8.26 4.16 19.92
N VAL A 12 9.58 4.03 19.88
CA VAL A 12 10.29 3.19 18.91
C VAL A 12 10.56 1.81 19.53
N ILE A 13 10.05 0.79 18.85
CA ILE A 13 10.27 -0.62 19.17
C ILE A 13 11.45 -1.11 18.31
N SER A 14 12.59 -1.37 18.94
CA SER A 14 13.86 -1.68 18.24
C SER A 14 14.48 -3.03 18.65
N SER A 15 13.68 -3.95 19.20
CA SER A 15 14.12 -5.31 19.53
C SER A 15 13.05 -6.34 19.21
N SER A 16 13.47 -7.56 18.87
CA SER A 16 12.55 -8.67 18.55
C SER A 16 11.68 -9.08 19.74
N ALA A 17 12.24 -9.06 20.95
CA ALA A 17 11.51 -9.36 22.18
C ALA A 17 10.36 -8.38 22.40
N MET A 18 10.63 -7.07 22.27
CA MET A 18 9.62 -6.03 22.44
C MET A 18 8.59 -6.04 21.29
N ALA A 19 9.04 -6.27 20.05
CA ALA A 19 8.14 -6.41 18.91
C ALA A 19 7.17 -7.60 19.11
N ARG A 20 7.66 -8.73 19.62
CA ARG A 20 6.80 -9.88 19.96
C ARG A 20 5.78 -9.51 21.03
N GLU A 21 6.17 -8.81 22.08
CA GLU A 21 5.27 -8.38 23.13
C GLU A 21 4.15 -7.47 22.58
N VAL A 22 4.52 -6.44 21.82
CA VAL A 22 3.57 -5.46 21.27
C VAL A 22 2.64 -6.07 20.21
N LEU A 23 3.17 -6.86 19.27
CA LEU A 23 2.41 -7.40 18.15
C LEU A 23 1.65 -8.70 18.47
N THR A 24 1.76 -9.22 19.70
CA THR A 24 1.02 -10.43 20.11
C THR A 24 0.20 -10.22 21.37
N LYS A 25 0.85 -9.86 22.49
CA LYS A 25 0.18 -9.71 23.79
C LYS A 25 -0.67 -8.44 23.84
N GLU A 26 -0.11 -7.34 23.36
CA GLU A 26 -0.76 -6.03 23.37
C GLU A 26 -1.40 -5.66 22.02
N ASP A 27 -1.46 -6.61 21.06
CA ASP A 27 -1.97 -6.37 19.70
C ASP A 27 -3.32 -5.67 19.71
N ARG A 28 -4.29 -6.17 20.48
CA ARG A 28 -5.62 -5.57 20.53
C ARG A 28 -5.64 -4.10 20.98
N ARG A 29 -4.67 -3.66 21.78
CA ARG A 29 -4.56 -2.27 22.25
C ARG A 29 -3.77 -1.39 21.28
N LEU A 30 -2.82 -1.97 20.54
CA LEU A 30 -1.85 -1.25 19.72
C LEU A 30 -2.01 -1.49 18.20
N ALA A 31 -2.97 -2.30 17.78
CA ALA A 31 -3.20 -2.65 16.37
C ALA A 31 -3.79 -1.49 15.55
N ALA A 32 -4.33 -0.46 16.20
CA ALA A 32 -4.85 0.70 15.49
C ALA A 32 -3.69 1.50 14.87
N TRP A 33 -3.78 1.73 13.56
CA TRP A 33 -2.85 2.62 12.89
C TRP A 33 -3.14 4.07 13.27
N PRO A 34 -2.11 4.92 13.49
CA PRO A 34 -2.33 6.35 13.63
C PRO A 34 -2.90 6.89 12.31
N ILE A 35 -4.14 7.39 12.36
CA ILE A 35 -4.80 7.97 11.19
C ILE A 35 -4.09 9.26 10.83
N ARG A 36 -3.47 9.28 9.65
CA ARG A 36 -2.86 10.48 9.08
C ARG A 36 -3.94 11.43 8.60
N ASP A 37 -3.72 12.72 8.78
CA ASP A 37 -4.66 13.75 8.38
C ASP A 37 -4.94 13.69 6.86
N ALA A 38 -3.93 13.38 6.06
CA ALA A 38 -4.08 13.20 4.61
C ALA A 38 -5.03 12.05 4.24
N THR A 39 -5.09 10.97 5.04
CA THR A 39 -5.96 9.81 4.74
C THR A 39 -7.40 10.03 5.17
N ARG A 40 -7.70 11.16 5.83
CA ARG A 40 -9.08 11.63 6.05
C ARG A 40 -9.68 12.24 4.79
N ALA A 41 -8.86 12.56 3.77
CA ALA A 41 -9.34 12.97 2.46
C ALA A 41 -10.35 11.92 1.93
N LEU A 42 -11.48 12.40 1.43
CA LEU A 42 -12.56 11.58 0.85
C LEU A 42 -13.14 10.49 1.79
N GLY A 43 -12.90 10.59 3.11
CA GLY A 43 -13.36 9.60 4.10
C GLY A 43 -12.64 8.25 4.00
N TRP A 44 -11.44 8.21 3.42
CA TRP A 44 -10.72 6.97 3.16
C TRP A 44 -10.32 6.23 4.46
N SER A 45 -9.94 6.96 5.50
CA SER A 45 -9.61 6.42 6.83
C SER A 45 -10.75 5.57 7.43
N ASP A 46 -12.00 5.91 7.11
CA ASP A 46 -13.18 5.32 7.74
C ASP A 46 -13.76 4.16 6.92
N ARG A 47 -13.18 3.86 5.76
CA ARG A 47 -13.66 2.85 4.81
C ARG A 47 -12.60 1.86 4.38
N SER A 48 -11.32 2.19 4.54
CA SER A 48 -10.21 1.34 4.14
C SER A 48 -9.84 0.31 5.21
N VAL A 49 -9.67 -0.95 4.81
CA VAL A 49 -9.16 -2.01 5.70
C VAL A 49 -7.76 -1.70 6.25
N GLY A 50 -6.98 -0.85 5.58
CA GLY A 50 -5.66 -0.44 6.05
C GLY A 50 -5.68 0.56 7.22
N TRP A 51 -6.79 1.28 7.42
CA TRP A 51 -6.91 2.35 8.42
C TRP A 51 -7.96 2.07 9.49
N LEU A 52 -8.96 1.24 9.18
CA LEU A 52 -9.99 0.86 10.14
C LEU A 52 -9.38 0.10 11.34
N PRO A 53 -9.78 0.43 12.58
CA PRO A 53 -9.34 -0.32 13.74
C PRO A 53 -9.91 -1.74 13.72
N SER A 54 -9.17 -2.70 14.27
CA SER A 54 -9.56 -4.13 14.27
C SER A 54 -10.86 -4.40 15.02
N SER A 55 -11.26 -3.51 15.93
CA SER A 55 -12.55 -3.53 16.62
C SER A 55 -13.73 -3.26 15.68
N ASN A 56 -13.52 -2.57 14.56
CA ASN A 56 -14.57 -2.21 13.62
C ASN A 56 -15.10 -3.49 12.91
N PRO A 57 -16.43 -3.74 12.91
CA PRO A 57 -17.03 -4.87 12.19
C PRO A 57 -16.67 -4.91 10.70
N LEU A 58 -16.59 -3.76 10.03
CA LEU A 58 -16.25 -3.67 8.61
C LEU A 58 -14.82 -4.16 8.33
N TRP A 59 -13.86 -3.83 9.20
CA TRP A 59 -12.49 -4.34 9.11
C TRP A 59 -12.47 -5.87 9.17
N ARG A 60 -13.21 -6.46 10.13
CA ARG A 60 -13.30 -7.92 10.27
C ARG A 60 -13.91 -8.58 9.03
N THR A 61 -14.93 -7.96 8.44
CA THR A 61 -15.55 -8.43 7.19
C THR A 61 -14.53 -8.40 6.04
N PHE A 62 -13.82 -7.30 5.84
CA PHE A 62 -12.78 -7.22 4.80
C PHE A 62 -11.67 -8.25 5.01
N ARG A 63 -11.16 -8.39 6.24
CA ARG A 63 -10.13 -9.40 6.55
C ARG A 63 -10.61 -10.82 6.28
N ARG A 64 -11.88 -11.12 6.58
CA ARG A 64 -12.48 -12.41 6.26
C ARG A 64 -12.53 -12.63 4.76
N VAL A 65 -13.09 -11.69 3.98
CA VAL A 65 -13.16 -11.80 2.51
C VAL A 65 -11.79 -11.99 1.89
N MET A 66 -10.81 -11.20 2.32
CA MET A 66 -9.43 -11.33 1.86
C MET A 66 -8.86 -12.72 2.17
N ALA A 67 -9.02 -13.23 3.39
CA ALA A 67 -8.48 -14.53 3.78
C ALA A 67 -9.19 -15.70 3.09
N THR A 68 -10.52 -15.63 2.90
CA THR A 68 -11.32 -16.75 2.38
C THR A 68 -11.39 -16.80 0.86
N HIS A 69 -11.27 -15.66 0.19
CA HIS A 69 -11.45 -15.59 -1.27
C HIS A 69 -10.17 -15.15 -1.98
N ILE A 70 -9.57 -14.03 -1.59
CA ILE A 70 -8.46 -13.41 -2.35
C ILE A 70 -7.12 -14.12 -2.07
N PHE A 71 -6.83 -14.43 -0.81
CA PHE A 71 -5.58 -15.03 -0.36
C PHE A 71 -5.75 -16.46 0.16
N SER A 72 -6.83 -17.14 -0.26
CA SER A 72 -7.04 -18.54 0.09
C SER A 72 -6.03 -19.43 -0.62
N GLN A 73 -5.75 -20.61 -0.06
CA GLN A 73 -4.85 -21.58 -0.69
C GLN A 73 -5.32 -21.95 -2.11
N ARG A 74 -6.64 -22.10 -2.31
CA ARG A 74 -7.22 -22.33 -3.63
C ARG A 74 -6.92 -21.19 -4.59
N SER A 75 -7.21 -19.95 -4.20
CA SER A 75 -6.95 -18.79 -5.04
C SER A 75 -5.48 -18.66 -5.41
N LEU A 76 -4.59 -18.82 -4.42
CA LEU A 76 -3.14 -18.69 -4.63
C LEU A 76 -2.56 -19.85 -5.47
N GLN A 77 -2.88 -21.09 -5.14
CA GLN A 77 -2.23 -22.27 -5.73
C GLN A 77 -2.90 -22.76 -7.01
N GLN A 78 -4.18 -22.46 -7.21
CA GLN A 78 -4.94 -22.95 -8.36
C GLN A 78 -5.33 -21.79 -9.27
N ASP A 79 -6.16 -20.87 -8.77
CA ASP A 79 -6.83 -19.89 -9.63
C ASP A 79 -5.85 -18.86 -10.22
N THR A 80 -4.89 -18.39 -9.42
CA THR A 80 -3.93 -17.33 -9.83
C THR A 80 -2.55 -17.86 -10.23
N HIS A 81 -2.29 -19.17 -10.10
CA HIS A 81 -0.97 -19.74 -10.36
C HIS A 81 -0.51 -19.51 -11.81
N GLY A 82 -1.32 -19.88 -12.79
CA GLY A 82 -0.99 -19.70 -14.20
C GLY A 82 -0.82 -18.23 -14.58
N LEU A 83 -1.57 -17.32 -13.95
CA LEU A 83 -1.42 -15.88 -14.17
C LEU A 83 -0.09 -15.35 -13.62
N ARG A 84 0.31 -15.78 -12.43
CA ARG A 84 1.62 -15.43 -11.84
C ARG A 84 2.77 -15.96 -12.69
N GLU A 85 2.69 -17.20 -13.15
CA GLU A 85 3.70 -17.77 -14.06
C GLU A 85 3.79 -17.02 -15.38
N ARG A 86 2.66 -16.66 -15.99
CA ARG A 86 2.62 -15.83 -17.21
C ARG A 86 3.28 -14.48 -16.98
N THR A 87 2.89 -13.77 -15.92
CA THR A 87 3.46 -12.46 -15.56
C THR A 87 4.98 -12.53 -15.43
N VAL A 88 5.51 -13.54 -14.73
CA VAL A 88 6.96 -13.72 -14.57
C VAL A 88 7.63 -14.06 -15.90
N ARG A 89 7.00 -14.90 -16.73
CA ARG A 89 7.52 -15.26 -18.05
C ARG A 89 7.60 -14.04 -18.97
N ASP A 90 6.59 -13.19 -18.95
CA ASP A 90 6.52 -11.97 -19.75
C ASP A 90 7.54 -10.94 -19.26
N LEU A 91 7.70 -10.79 -17.94
CA LEU A 91 8.77 -9.99 -17.34
C LEU A 91 10.16 -10.47 -17.80
N VAL A 92 10.43 -11.78 -17.74
CA VAL A 92 11.70 -12.36 -18.18
C VAL A 92 11.92 -12.14 -19.68
N ARG A 93 10.88 -12.30 -20.50
CA ARG A 93 10.94 -12.04 -21.95
C ARG A 93 11.26 -10.57 -22.22
N TYR A 94 10.57 -9.66 -21.54
CA TYR A 94 10.78 -8.23 -21.64
C TYR A 94 12.25 -7.87 -21.35
N LEU A 95 12.79 -8.36 -20.23
CA LEU A 95 14.17 -8.08 -19.83
C LEU A 95 15.21 -8.69 -20.79
N ARG A 96 14.98 -9.93 -21.28
CA ARG A 96 15.86 -10.55 -22.28
C ARG A 96 15.92 -9.75 -23.59
N GLY A 97 14.79 -9.18 -24.02
CA GLY A 97 14.72 -8.32 -25.20
C GLY A 97 15.49 -7.00 -25.07
N ARG A 98 15.85 -6.59 -23.84
CA ARG A 98 16.66 -5.40 -23.53
C ARG A 98 18.07 -5.77 -23.05
N SER A 99 18.57 -6.95 -23.41
CA SER A 99 19.94 -7.35 -23.04
C SER A 99 20.96 -6.32 -23.51
N GLY A 100 21.83 -5.86 -22.61
CA GLY A 100 22.82 -4.81 -22.89
C GLY A 100 22.29 -3.38 -22.87
N GLN A 101 21.01 -3.16 -22.55
CA GLN A 101 20.41 -1.84 -22.39
C GLN A 101 20.18 -1.53 -20.91
N GLU A 102 20.19 -0.25 -20.56
CA GLU A 102 19.78 0.21 -19.23
C GLU A 102 18.26 0.06 -19.06
N VAL A 103 17.83 -0.49 -17.93
CA VAL A 103 16.42 -0.71 -17.63
C VAL A 103 16.13 -0.25 -16.20
N ALA A 104 15.08 0.56 -16.04
CA ALA A 104 14.57 0.95 -14.73
C ALA A 104 13.82 -0.22 -14.07
N VAL A 105 14.55 -1.17 -13.47
CA VAL A 105 14.02 -2.43 -12.89
C VAL A 105 12.85 -2.18 -11.93
N GLY A 106 12.94 -1.14 -11.09
CA GLY A 106 11.87 -0.79 -10.16
C GLY A 106 10.54 -0.48 -10.86
N ARG A 107 10.57 0.29 -11.96
CA ARG A 107 9.38 0.60 -12.77
C ARG A 107 8.82 -0.65 -13.43
N VAL A 108 9.69 -1.48 -14.01
CA VAL A 108 9.26 -2.73 -14.67
C VAL A 108 8.56 -3.67 -13.68
N LEU A 109 9.15 -3.88 -12.49
CA LEU A 109 8.55 -4.72 -11.45
C LEU A 109 7.23 -4.14 -10.92
N LEU A 110 7.15 -2.81 -10.75
CA LEU A 110 5.92 -2.14 -10.34
C LEU A 110 4.81 -2.35 -11.38
N SER A 111 5.09 -2.14 -12.66
CA SER A 111 4.14 -2.39 -13.74
C SER A 111 3.67 -3.84 -13.79
N SER A 112 4.58 -4.81 -13.71
CA SER A 112 4.22 -6.23 -13.69
C SER A 112 3.36 -6.59 -12.49
N THR A 113 3.63 -5.99 -11.32
CA THR A 113 2.84 -6.20 -10.11
C THR A 113 1.44 -5.58 -10.23
N LEU A 114 1.34 -4.38 -10.83
CA LEU A 114 0.07 -3.72 -11.09
C LEU A 114 -0.79 -4.54 -12.06
N ASN A 115 -0.22 -5.02 -13.19
CA ASN A 115 -0.94 -5.88 -14.12
C ASN A 115 -1.36 -7.20 -13.47
N LEU A 116 -0.48 -7.85 -12.71
CA LEU A 116 -0.84 -9.07 -11.99
C LEU A 116 -2.03 -8.81 -11.04
N THR A 117 -1.97 -7.73 -10.27
CA THR A 117 -3.01 -7.40 -9.30
C THR A 117 -4.32 -7.01 -9.99
N SER A 118 -4.26 -6.19 -11.04
CA SER A 118 -5.44 -5.79 -11.81
C SER A 118 -6.05 -6.97 -12.56
N ASN A 119 -5.25 -7.92 -13.02
CA ASN A 119 -5.73 -9.11 -13.69
C ASN A 119 -6.38 -10.09 -12.70
N ILE A 120 -5.85 -10.22 -11.48
CA ILE A 120 -6.52 -10.98 -10.40
C ILE A 120 -7.87 -10.35 -10.02
N LEU A 121 -7.96 -9.03 -9.95
CA LEU A 121 -9.14 -8.32 -9.46
C LEU A 121 -10.20 -8.04 -10.53
N PHE A 122 -9.75 -7.74 -11.75
CA PHE A 122 -10.57 -7.20 -12.84
C PHE A 122 -10.35 -7.94 -14.18
N SER A 123 -9.51 -8.98 -14.22
CA SER A 123 -9.19 -9.74 -15.42
C SER A 123 -8.64 -8.89 -16.58
N ALA A 124 -7.99 -7.77 -16.25
CA ALA A 124 -7.45 -6.82 -17.22
C ALA A 124 -6.06 -6.33 -16.80
N ASP A 125 -5.18 -6.15 -17.79
CA ASP A 125 -3.92 -5.45 -17.61
C ASP A 125 -4.17 -3.94 -17.75
N ILE A 126 -3.56 -3.15 -16.87
CA ILE A 126 -3.78 -1.68 -16.81
C ILE A 126 -2.57 -0.89 -17.27
N VAL A 127 -1.41 -1.54 -17.36
CA VAL A 127 -0.14 -0.96 -17.82
C VAL A 127 0.28 -1.67 -19.10
N ASP A 128 0.33 -0.93 -20.22
CA ASP A 128 0.91 -1.44 -21.46
C ASP A 128 2.44 -1.30 -21.43
N MET A 129 3.14 -2.43 -21.34
CA MET A 129 4.60 -2.48 -21.27
C MET A 129 5.29 -2.35 -22.63
N GLU A 130 4.55 -2.48 -23.74
CA GLU A 130 5.09 -2.53 -25.10
C GLU A 130 4.67 -1.32 -25.95
N GLY A 131 3.48 -0.76 -25.73
CA GLY A 131 2.88 0.33 -26.54
C GLY A 131 3.13 1.77 -26.08
N GLY A 132 4.07 2.00 -25.16
CA GLY A 132 4.70 3.33 -25.01
C GLY A 132 4.06 4.35 -24.07
N SER A 133 3.19 3.96 -23.12
CA SER A 133 2.86 4.87 -22.00
C SER A 133 2.69 4.23 -20.60
N PRO A 134 3.43 3.15 -20.24
CA PRO A 134 3.36 2.61 -18.88
C PRO A 134 3.76 3.66 -17.83
N GLU A 135 4.63 4.58 -18.23
CA GLU A 135 5.12 5.69 -17.43
C GLU A 135 4.00 6.63 -16.98
N ARG A 136 3.04 6.98 -17.85
CA ARG A 136 2.02 7.97 -17.51
C ARG A 136 1.07 7.50 -16.40
N LEU A 137 0.65 6.23 -16.43
CA LEU A 137 -0.19 5.67 -15.36
C LEU A 137 0.59 5.59 -14.05
N LEU A 138 1.85 5.12 -14.11
CA LEU A 138 2.72 5.07 -12.93
C LEU A 138 2.97 6.45 -12.34
N GLU A 139 3.29 7.45 -13.16
CA GLU A 139 3.47 8.84 -12.75
C GLU A 139 2.20 9.41 -12.12
N THR A 140 1.03 9.09 -12.68
CA THR A 140 -0.26 9.52 -12.12
C THR A 140 -0.51 8.87 -10.75
N LEU A 141 -0.21 7.58 -10.61
CA LEU A 141 -0.33 6.85 -9.33
C LEU A 141 0.66 7.37 -8.29
N GLU A 142 1.92 7.57 -8.67
CA GLU A 142 2.97 8.16 -7.83
C GLU A 142 2.55 9.57 -7.36
N ALA A 143 2.11 10.42 -8.29
CA ALA A 143 1.65 11.78 -7.98
C ALA A 143 0.43 11.81 -7.04
N ALA A 144 -0.46 10.80 -7.11
CA ALA A 144 -1.62 10.69 -6.23
C ALA A 144 -1.27 10.08 -4.85
N ILE A 145 -0.41 9.06 -4.81
CA ILE A 145 -0.14 8.27 -3.60
C ILE A 145 0.95 8.92 -2.73
N ASP A 146 2.06 9.37 -3.32
CA ASP A 146 3.18 9.99 -2.61
C ASP A 146 2.79 11.10 -1.64
N PRO A 147 1.97 12.10 -2.05
CA PRO A 147 1.58 13.18 -1.15
C PRO A 147 0.75 12.70 0.04
N LEU A 148 -0.01 11.61 -0.11
CA LEU A 148 -0.89 11.06 0.92
C LEU A 148 -0.16 10.10 1.87
N MET A 149 0.79 9.33 1.33
CA MET A 149 1.38 8.17 2.01
C MET A 149 2.83 8.36 2.45
N TRP A 150 3.63 9.18 1.76
CA TRP A 150 5.09 9.18 1.97
C TRP A 150 5.65 10.53 2.36
N LYS A 151 4.99 11.63 1.96
CA LYS A 151 5.45 12.98 2.32
C LYS A 151 5.03 13.34 3.75
N PRO A 152 5.95 13.89 4.57
CA PRO A 152 5.59 14.45 5.87
C PRO A 152 4.48 15.50 5.74
N ASN A 153 3.51 15.42 6.65
CA ASN A 153 2.42 16.37 6.74
C ASN A 153 2.50 17.14 8.07
N VAL A 154 2.47 18.47 8.01
CA VAL A 154 2.54 19.36 9.16
C VAL A 154 1.38 19.08 10.11
N SER A 155 0.19 18.77 9.59
CA SER A 155 -0.98 18.39 10.39
C SER A 155 -0.75 17.13 11.24
N ASP A 156 0.10 16.21 10.80
CA ASP A 156 0.41 14.96 11.54
C ASP A 156 1.45 15.19 12.66
N ILE A 157 2.30 16.19 12.47
CA ILE A 157 3.40 16.55 13.39
C ILE A 157 2.92 17.58 14.43
N PHE A 158 2.03 18.49 14.02
CA PHE A 158 1.42 19.54 14.82
C PHE A 158 -0.11 19.50 14.69
N PRO A 159 -0.79 18.60 15.43
CA PRO A 159 -2.24 18.40 15.30
C PRO A 159 -3.08 19.67 15.51
N LEU A 160 -2.57 20.64 16.28
CA LEU A 160 -3.21 21.96 16.47
C LEU A 160 -3.39 22.73 15.14
N LEU A 161 -2.47 22.54 14.19
CA LEU A 161 -2.53 23.16 12.87
C LEU A 161 -3.37 22.34 11.87
N GLY A 162 -3.84 21.16 12.28
CA GLY A 162 -4.63 20.25 11.45
C GLY A 162 -5.81 20.92 10.73
N PRO A 163 -6.65 21.73 11.39
CA PRO A 163 -7.78 22.38 10.73
C PRO A 163 -7.39 23.29 9.55
N LEU A 164 -6.17 23.83 9.54
CA LEU A 164 -5.73 24.77 8.50
C LEU A 164 -5.39 24.07 7.16
N ASP A 165 -5.05 22.79 7.19
CA ASP A 165 -4.58 22.04 6.00
C ASP A 165 -3.46 22.79 5.24
N ILE A 166 -2.39 23.17 5.94
CA ILE A 166 -1.33 24.05 5.40
C ILE A 166 -0.74 23.51 4.08
N GLN A 167 -0.66 22.18 3.93
CA GLN A 167 -0.15 21.52 2.73
C GLN A 167 -1.24 21.07 1.75
N GLY A 168 -2.51 21.43 1.99
CA GLY A 168 -3.63 21.15 1.10
C GLY A 168 -3.91 19.66 0.86
N ARG A 169 -3.49 18.78 1.78
CA ARG A 169 -3.51 17.32 1.58
C ARG A 169 -4.92 16.74 1.59
N ARG A 170 -5.90 17.45 2.13
CA ARG A 170 -7.31 16.99 2.14
C ARG A 170 -8.10 17.44 0.92
N ARG A 171 -7.53 18.32 0.08
CA ARG A 171 -8.20 18.96 -1.07
C ARG A 171 -7.83 18.35 -2.42
N THR A 172 -7.01 17.30 -2.43
CA THR A 172 -6.64 16.52 -3.62
C THR A 172 -7.75 15.59 -4.06
#